data_AF-A0A3B8NMN3-F1
#
_entry.id   AF-A0A3B8NMN3-F1
#
_cell.length_a   1.000
_cell.length_b   1.000
_cell.length_c   1.000
_cell.angle_alpha   90.00
_cell.angle_beta   90.00
_cell.angle_gamma   90.00
#
_symmetry.space_group_name_H-M   'P 1'
#
loop_
_entity.id
_entity.type
_entity.pdbx_description
1 polymer ?
#
loop_
_entity_poly.entity_id
_entity_poly.type
_entity_poly.pdbx_seq_one_letter_code
_entity_poly.pdbx_strand_id
1 'polypeptide(L)'
;GNASINVQIMKAYITYIFLSCSLIFIPGLFANEDRDDSQKSNEVSGPSVTPQPRLEEWWFTRHAENIGKMSKGEFDLLMLGDSITHNFESVGLKVWEKYFEPRKAINLGFGGDRTNHLLWRIEHLPVLKKAPKGAVVLIGTNNICWGSDKPRQAADGVKEIAKKLNTIYPQTEILVLGLLPRRRELTHPHRKQIIELNS
;
A
#
# COMPACT_ATOMS: atom_id res chain seq x y z
N GLY A 1 -25.65 4.87 -0.43
CA GLY A 1 -25.39 4.45 -1.82
C GLY A 1 -24.03 3.81 -1.86
N ASN A 2 -23.96 2.51 -2.15
CA ASN A 2 -22.71 1.75 -2.14
C ASN A 2 -21.87 2.09 -3.37
N ALA A 3 -20.78 2.84 -3.18
CA ALA A 3 -19.77 3.07 -4.20
C ALA A 3 -18.80 1.88 -4.22
N SER A 4 -18.80 1.12 -5.31
CA SER A 4 -17.87 0.02 -5.58
C SER A 4 -16.44 0.56 -5.65
N ILE A 5 -15.56 0.06 -4.79
CA ILE A 5 -14.15 0.46 -4.69
C ILE A 5 -13.37 -0.16 -5.87
N ASN A 6 -12.88 0.66 -6.81
CA ASN A 6 -11.94 0.23 -7.84
C ASN A 6 -10.50 0.34 -7.31
N VAL A 7 -10.00 -0.70 -6.63
CA VAL A 7 -8.56 -0.83 -6.34
C VAL A 7 -7.91 -1.56 -7.52
N GLN A 8 -7.15 -0.86 -8.35
CA GLN A 8 -6.45 -1.47 -9.48
C GLN A 8 -5.06 -1.95 -9.02
N ILE A 9 -4.96 -3.25 -8.70
CA ILE A 9 -3.68 -3.93 -8.49
C ILE A 9 -3.18 -4.38 -9.87
N MET A 10 -2.20 -3.68 -10.44
CA MET A 10 -1.55 -4.12 -11.67
C MET A 10 -0.62 -5.30 -11.38
N LYS A 11 -1.08 -6.53 -11.66
CA LYS A 11 -0.26 -7.74 -11.71
C LYS A 11 0.49 -7.79 -13.06
N ALA A 12 1.81 -7.91 -13.03
CA ALA A 12 2.58 -8.26 -14.22
C ALA A 12 2.32 -9.74 -14.57
N TYR A 13 1.71 -9.99 -15.72
CA TYR A 13 1.32 -11.33 -16.17
C TYR A 13 2.56 -12.18 -16.54
N ILE A 14 2.72 -13.32 -15.86
CA ILE A 14 3.56 -14.42 -16.33
C ILE A 14 2.61 -15.55 -16.73
N THR A 15 2.46 -15.74 -18.04
CA THR A 15 1.67 -16.79 -18.66
C THR A 15 2.38 -18.13 -18.48
N TYR A 16 1.74 -19.10 -17.81
CA TYR A 16 2.02 -20.52 -18.02
C TYR A 16 0.70 -21.26 -18.24
N ILE A 17 0.55 -21.73 -19.48
CA ILE A 17 -0.50 -22.63 -19.95
C ILE A 17 -0.15 -24.03 -19.44
N PHE A 18 -1.06 -24.67 -18.71
CA PHE A 18 -1.13 -26.13 -18.66
C PHE A 18 -2.56 -26.56 -18.95
N LEU A 19 -2.67 -27.33 -20.03
CA LEU A 19 -3.86 -27.95 -20.58
C LEU A 19 -4.03 -29.35 -19.97
N SER A 20 -5.27 -29.86 -20.03
CA SER A 20 -5.74 -31.24 -19.74
C SER A 20 -6.21 -31.49 -18.29
N CYS A 21 -7.28 -32.23 -18.00
CA CYS A 21 -8.24 -32.97 -18.83
C CYS A 21 -9.48 -33.35 -18.01
N SER A 22 -10.62 -33.47 -18.70
CA SER A 22 -11.73 -34.41 -18.45
C SER A 22 -12.69 -34.22 -17.26
N LEU A 23 -13.90 -33.79 -17.62
CA LEU A 23 -15.15 -33.95 -16.88
C LEU A 23 -15.50 -35.43 -16.64
N ILE A 24 -15.87 -35.77 -15.40
CA ILE A 24 -16.74 -36.92 -15.10
C ILE A 24 -17.87 -36.41 -14.22
N PHE A 25 -19.09 -36.52 -14.72
CA PHE A 25 -20.34 -36.17 -14.05
C PHE A 25 -20.91 -37.44 -13.40
N ILE A 26 -21.11 -37.45 -12.09
CA ILE A 26 -21.83 -38.52 -11.36
C ILE A 26 -23.01 -37.86 -10.63
N PRO A 27 -24.28 -38.22 -10.92
CA PRO A 27 -25.42 -37.64 -10.23
C PRO A 27 -25.83 -38.43 -8.99
N GLY A 28 -25.97 -37.71 -7.87
CA GLY A 28 -26.93 -38.00 -6.79
C GLY A 28 -26.42 -38.83 -5.60
N LEU A 29 -26.38 -38.22 -4.41
CA LEU A 29 -27.20 -38.62 -3.25
C LEU A 29 -27.05 -37.62 -2.09
N PHE A 30 -28.14 -37.42 -1.38
CA PHE A 30 -28.44 -36.43 -0.35
C PHE A 30 -27.40 -36.23 0.78
N ALA A 31 -27.15 -34.96 1.11
CA ALA A 31 -27.16 -34.47 2.49
C ALA A 31 -27.36 -32.95 2.48
N ASN A 32 -28.48 -32.49 3.02
CA ASN A 32 -28.61 -31.12 3.51
C ASN A 32 -27.66 -31.00 4.70
N GLU A 33 -26.46 -30.52 4.44
CA GLU A 33 -25.61 -29.94 5.47
C GLU A 33 -25.84 -28.45 5.36
N ASP A 34 -26.71 -27.93 6.24
CA ASP A 34 -26.85 -26.51 6.49
C ASP A 34 -25.45 -26.00 6.85
N ARG A 35 -24.75 -25.46 5.85
CA ARG A 35 -23.54 -24.68 6.07
C ARG A 35 -23.98 -23.40 6.73
N ASP A 36 -23.96 -23.39 8.05
CA ASP A 36 -23.77 -22.19 8.84
C ASP A 36 -22.40 -21.60 8.44
N ASP A 37 -22.38 -20.91 7.30
CA ASP A 37 -21.29 -20.05 6.87
C ASP A 37 -21.39 -18.75 7.67
N SER A 38 -21.31 -18.87 9.00
CA SER A 38 -20.92 -17.77 9.85
C SER A 38 -19.42 -17.54 9.64
N GLN A 39 -19.07 -16.96 8.49
CA GLN A 39 -17.87 -16.15 8.34
C GLN A 39 -17.96 -15.01 9.36
N LYS A 40 -17.57 -15.33 10.59
CA LYS A 40 -17.14 -14.38 11.59
C LYS A 40 -16.03 -13.60 10.90
N SER A 41 -16.32 -12.36 10.50
CA SER A 41 -15.34 -11.44 9.94
C SER A 41 -14.14 -11.44 10.86
N ASN A 42 -13.04 -12.06 10.45
CA ASN A 42 -11.75 -11.90 11.11
C ASN A 42 -11.42 -10.41 10.98
N GLU A 43 -11.72 -9.62 12.01
CA GLU A 43 -11.22 -8.26 12.11
C GLU A 43 -9.70 -8.36 11.97
N VAL A 44 -9.19 -7.82 10.87
CA VAL A 44 -7.75 -7.70 10.68
C VAL A 44 -7.25 -6.83 11.81
N SER A 45 -6.47 -7.41 12.70
CA SER A 45 -5.90 -6.75 13.86
C SER A 45 -4.39 -6.99 13.90
N GLY A 46 -3.65 -5.99 14.36
CA GLY A 46 -2.20 -6.06 14.50
C GLY A 46 -1.50 -4.78 14.07
N PRO A 47 -0.18 -4.67 14.35
CA PRO A 47 0.57 -3.44 14.15
C PRO A 47 0.42 -2.89 12.74
N SER A 48 0.54 -3.73 11.71
CA SER A 48 0.46 -3.31 10.30
C SER A 48 -0.79 -2.53 9.90
N VAL A 49 -1.91 -2.68 10.62
CA VAL A 49 -3.19 -1.96 10.37
C VAL A 49 -3.54 -0.94 11.46
N THR A 50 -2.74 -0.85 12.52
CA THR A 50 -2.98 0.07 13.63
C THR A 50 -2.05 1.28 13.50
N PRO A 51 -2.56 2.51 13.33
CA PRO A 51 -1.75 3.72 13.25
C PRO A 51 -0.84 3.87 14.48
N GLN A 52 0.47 3.99 14.26
CA GLN A 52 1.45 4.21 15.32
C GLN A 52 2.54 5.16 14.83
N PRO A 53 2.96 6.15 15.62
CA PRO A 53 4.07 7.01 15.25
C PRO A 53 5.39 6.27 15.39
N ARG A 54 6.43 6.82 14.79
CA ARG A 54 7.80 6.50 15.22
C ARG A 54 8.22 7.39 16.39
N LEU A 55 9.39 7.13 16.98
CA LEU A 55 9.89 7.87 18.14
C LEU A 55 11.09 8.78 17.81
N GLU A 56 11.57 8.78 16.57
CA GLU A 56 12.72 9.60 16.18
C GLU A 56 12.33 11.04 15.85
N GLU A 57 13.11 12.00 16.35
CA GLU A 57 12.86 13.44 16.19
C GLU A 57 12.78 13.86 14.71
N TRP A 58 13.72 13.40 13.87
CA TRP A 58 13.73 13.73 12.44
C TRP A 58 12.42 13.38 11.73
N TRP A 59 11.73 12.33 12.20
CA TRP A 59 10.47 11.87 11.64
C TRP A 59 9.35 12.87 11.93
N PHE A 60 9.27 13.38 13.16
CA PHE A 60 8.30 14.43 13.50
C PHE A 60 8.62 15.76 12.81
N THR A 61 9.90 16.14 12.72
CA THR A 61 10.34 17.36 12.01
C THR A 61 9.91 17.32 10.55
N ARG A 62 10.22 16.23 9.83
CA ARG A 62 9.80 16.07 8.43
C ARG A 62 8.28 16.02 8.29
N HIS A 63 7.57 15.41 9.24
CA HIS A 63 6.10 15.39 9.22
C HIS A 63 5.52 16.81 9.35
N ALA A 64 6.07 17.62 10.25
CA ALA A 64 5.69 19.04 10.40
C ALA A 64 6.00 19.86 9.14
N GLU A 65 7.14 19.64 8.48
CA GLU A 65 7.45 20.27 7.19
C GLU A 65 6.43 19.92 6.11
N ASN A 66 6.03 18.65 6.03
CA ASN A 66 5.01 18.20 5.08
C ASN A 66 3.63 18.79 5.37
N ILE A 67 3.24 18.91 6.64
CA ILE A 67 2.04 19.65 7.05
C ILE A 67 2.15 21.10 6.54
N GLY A 68 3.27 21.78 6.80
CA GLY A 68 3.49 23.16 6.35
C GLY A 68 3.40 23.35 4.83
N LYS A 69 3.94 22.40 4.05
CA LYS A 69 3.82 22.37 2.59
C LYS A 69 2.37 22.16 2.16
N MET A 70 1.67 21.17 2.72
CA MET A 70 0.29 20.84 2.38
C MET A 70 -0.72 21.93 2.78
N SER A 71 -0.49 22.63 3.89
CA SER A 71 -1.37 23.73 4.32
C SER A 71 -1.31 24.96 3.41
N LYS A 72 -0.21 25.13 2.66
CA LYS A 72 0.02 26.30 1.79
C LYS A 72 -0.10 25.99 0.30
N GLY A 73 0.15 24.74 -0.10
CA GLY A 73 0.23 24.33 -1.49
C GLY A 73 -1.02 23.66 -2.03
N GLU A 74 -1.08 23.56 -3.35
CA GLU A 74 -2.02 22.71 -4.07
C GLU A 74 -1.24 21.60 -4.77
N PHE A 75 -1.66 20.35 -4.59
CA PHE A 75 -0.97 19.19 -5.12
C PHE A 75 -1.94 18.34 -5.94
N ASP A 76 -1.54 17.99 -7.16
CA ASP A 76 -2.31 17.10 -8.02
C ASP A 76 -1.91 15.62 -7.81
N LEU A 77 -0.73 15.36 -7.21
CA LEU A 77 -0.20 14.01 -7.00
C LEU A 77 0.42 13.85 -5.61
N LEU A 78 -0.03 12.87 -4.85
CA LEU A 78 0.59 12.47 -3.58
C LEU A 78 1.51 11.26 -3.80
N MET A 79 2.77 11.35 -3.41
CA MET A 79 3.72 10.23 -3.44
C MET A 79 3.96 9.76 -2.01
N LEU A 80 3.35 8.65 -1.58
CA LEU A 80 3.41 8.14 -0.22
C LEU A 80 4.23 6.84 -0.16
N GLY A 81 5.07 6.70 0.86
CA GLY A 81 5.82 5.46 1.01
C GLY A 81 6.94 5.52 2.02
N ASP A 82 7.88 4.60 1.87
CA ASP A 82 9.08 4.51 2.68
C ASP A 82 10.28 5.28 2.07
N SER A 83 11.49 4.85 2.42
CA SER A 83 12.77 5.31 1.88
C SER A 83 12.83 5.37 0.35
N ILE A 84 12.18 4.46 -0.37
CA ILE A 84 12.24 4.44 -1.84
C ILE A 84 11.57 5.70 -2.39
N THR A 85 10.40 6.04 -1.84
CA THR A 85 9.70 7.28 -2.17
C THR A 85 10.48 8.49 -1.63
N HIS A 86 10.97 8.44 -0.39
CA HIS A 86 11.72 9.55 0.23
C HIS A 86 12.95 9.95 -0.62
N ASN A 87 13.68 8.97 -1.14
CA ASN A 87 14.93 9.19 -1.87
C ASN A 87 14.75 9.92 -3.21
N PHE A 88 13.53 10.15 -3.68
CA PHE A 88 13.29 11.06 -4.82
C PHE A 88 13.68 12.52 -4.52
N GLU A 89 13.83 12.92 -3.26
CA GLU A 89 14.37 14.24 -2.90
C GLU A 89 15.91 14.30 -2.93
N SER A 90 16.59 13.16 -3.08
CA SER A 90 18.05 13.08 -3.09
C SER A 90 18.56 12.32 -4.32
N VAL A 91 18.80 11.02 -4.19
CA VAL A 91 19.36 10.18 -5.26
C VAL A 91 18.48 10.19 -6.52
N GLY A 92 17.16 10.31 -6.33
CA GLY A 92 16.18 10.38 -7.42
C GLY A 92 15.82 11.78 -7.89
N LEU A 93 16.51 12.84 -7.44
CA LEU A 93 16.09 14.23 -7.66
C LEU A 93 15.92 14.58 -9.15
N LYS A 94 16.85 14.18 -10.02
CA LYS A 94 16.73 14.41 -11.47
C LYS A 94 15.50 13.75 -12.09
N VAL A 95 15.05 12.63 -11.54
CA VAL A 95 13.82 11.95 -11.96
C VAL A 95 12.60 12.70 -11.43
N TRP A 96 12.69 13.20 -10.20
CA TRP A 96 11.66 14.04 -9.58
C TRP A 96 11.36 15.31 -10.37
N GLU A 97 12.38 16.12 -10.63
CA GLU A 97 12.26 17.36 -11.40
C GLU A 97 11.68 17.11 -12.80
N LYS A 98 12.11 16.02 -13.45
CA LYS A 98 11.66 15.71 -14.81
C LYS A 98 10.22 15.21 -14.88
N TYR A 99 9.78 14.36 -13.95
CA TYR A 99 8.53 13.61 -14.09
C TYR A 99 7.47 13.97 -13.04
N PHE A 100 7.86 14.36 -11.82
CA PHE A 100 6.91 14.55 -10.72
C PHE A 100 6.63 16.02 -10.44
N GLU A 101 7.62 16.90 -10.57
CA GLU A 101 7.43 18.35 -10.36
C GLU A 101 6.40 18.97 -11.33
N PRO A 102 6.40 18.69 -12.66
CA PRO A 102 5.39 19.23 -13.57
C PRO A 102 3.96 18.75 -13.27
N ARG A 103 3.83 17.67 -12.49
CA ARG A 103 2.54 17.10 -12.05
C ARG A 103 2.09 17.65 -10.71
N LYS A 104 2.74 18.71 -10.20
CA LYS A 104 2.49 19.28 -8.86
C LYS A 104 2.49 18.19 -7.78
N ALA A 105 3.48 17.32 -7.83
CA ALA A 105 3.61 16.22 -6.89
C ALA A 105 4.19 16.70 -5.55
N ILE A 106 3.79 16.06 -4.45
CA ILE A 106 4.43 16.17 -3.15
C ILE A 106 4.99 14.81 -2.71
N ASN A 107 6.22 14.82 -2.23
CA ASN A 107 6.87 13.64 -1.67
C ASN A 107 6.56 13.53 -0.17
N LEU A 108 5.77 12.51 0.17
CA LEU A 108 5.37 12.15 1.52
C LEU A 108 6.02 10.82 1.95
N GLY A 109 7.19 10.51 1.38
CA GLY A 109 8.02 9.34 1.71
C GLY A 109 8.85 9.57 2.97
N PHE A 110 9.01 8.51 3.79
CA PHE A 110 9.79 8.52 5.03
C PHE A 110 10.70 7.30 5.13
N GLY A 111 11.98 7.52 5.42
CA GLY A 111 12.95 6.43 5.56
C GLY A 111 12.54 5.43 6.64
N GLY A 112 12.54 4.14 6.31
CA GLY A 112 12.24 3.08 7.28
C GLY A 112 10.76 2.95 7.69
N ASP A 113 9.85 3.71 7.10
CA ASP A 113 8.43 3.61 7.41
C ASP A 113 7.84 2.24 7.07
N ARG A 114 6.90 1.82 7.92
CA ARG A 114 6.04 0.65 7.75
C ARG A 114 4.61 1.15 7.54
N THR A 115 3.70 0.24 7.21
CA THR A 115 2.28 0.58 6.98
C THR A 115 1.64 1.32 8.16
N ASN A 116 1.92 0.89 9.39
CA ASN A 116 1.42 1.50 10.63
C ASN A 116 1.88 2.97 10.82
N HIS A 117 3.12 3.26 10.43
CA HIS A 117 3.68 4.61 10.48
C HIS A 117 3.03 5.52 9.42
N LEU A 118 2.85 5.02 8.19
CA LEU A 118 2.19 5.77 7.13
C LEU A 118 0.70 6.00 7.44
N LEU A 119 0.00 5.02 8.01
CA LEU A 119 -1.38 5.19 8.50
C LEU A 119 -1.46 6.35 9.52
N TRP A 120 -0.56 6.36 10.50
CA TRP A 120 -0.50 7.45 11.47
C TRP A 120 -0.26 8.79 10.79
N ARG A 121 0.68 8.88 9.85
CA ARG A 121 0.94 10.15 9.15
C ARG A 121 -0.28 10.64 8.39
N ILE A 122 -0.97 9.76 7.66
CA ILE A 122 -2.19 10.14 6.91
C ILE A 122 -3.25 10.72 7.85
N GLU A 123 -3.41 10.16 9.05
CA GLU A 123 -4.35 10.67 10.06
C GLU A 123 -3.98 12.06 10.61
N HIS A 124 -2.70 12.42 10.56
CA HIS A 124 -2.16 13.65 11.10
C HIS A 124 -1.65 14.61 10.01
N LEU A 125 -1.98 14.37 8.74
CA LEU A 125 -1.78 15.32 7.65
C LEU A 125 -3.02 16.19 7.48
N PRO A 126 -2.86 17.47 7.07
CA PRO A 126 -4.00 18.29 6.71
C PRO A 126 -4.69 17.72 5.46
N VAL A 127 -6.01 17.82 5.44
CA VAL A 127 -6.81 17.52 4.24
C VAL A 127 -6.69 18.68 3.26
N LEU A 128 -6.30 18.39 2.03
CA LEU A 128 -6.20 19.39 0.96
C LEU A 128 -7.59 19.93 0.61
N LYS A 129 -7.68 21.24 0.35
CA LYS A 129 -8.93 21.90 -0.06
C LYS A 129 -9.51 21.33 -1.35
N LYS A 130 -8.64 20.86 -2.24
CA LYS A 130 -8.98 20.19 -3.49
C LYS A 130 -8.39 18.79 -3.46
N ALA A 131 -9.19 17.79 -3.84
CA ALA A 131 -8.71 16.43 -3.94
C ALA A 131 -7.58 16.33 -4.98
N PRO A 132 -6.46 15.66 -4.67
CA PRO A 132 -5.43 15.37 -5.65
C PRO A 132 -6.01 14.47 -6.74
N LYS A 133 -5.46 14.54 -7.95
CA LYS A 133 -5.88 13.67 -9.06
C LYS A 133 -5.43 12.23 -8.83
N GLY A 134 -4.24 12.05 -8.25
CA GLY A 134 -3.69 10.73 -7.97
C GLY A 134 -2.94 10.64 -6.64
N ALA A 135 -2.87 9.41 -6.11
CA ALA A 135 -1.99 9.04 -5.01
C ALA A 135 -1.24 7.75 -5.36
N VAL A 136 0.08 7.77 -5.23
CA VAL A 136 0.94 6.60 -5.44
C VAL A 136 1.41 6.10 -4.08
N VAL A 137 1.22 4.81 -3.82
CA VAL A 137 1.58 4.17 -2.55
C VAL A 137 2.61 3.07 -2.83
N LEU A 138 3.80 3.19 -2.24
CA LEU A 138 4.81 2.14 -2.19
C LEU A 138 5.31 1.97 -0.76
N ILE A 139 4.78 0.97 -0.06
CA ILE A 139 5.03 0.75 1.36
C ILE A 139 4.89 -0.75 1.68
N GLY A 140 5.60 -1.23 2.71
CA GLY A 140 5.48 -2.61 3.20
C GLY A 140 6.79 -3.38 3.22
N THR A 141 7.81 -2.95 2.48
CA THR A 141 9.10 -3.67 2.46
C THR A 141 9.78 -3.70 3.84
N ASN A 142 9.55 -2.67 4.66
CA ASN A 142 10.10 -2.61 6.01
C ASN A 142 9.32 -3.45 7.01
N ASN A 143 8.03 -3.75 6.75
CA ASN A 143 7.22 -4.62 7.60
C ASN A 143 7.82 -6.04 7.63
N ILE A 144 8.16 -6.57 6.46
CA ILE A 144 8.64 -7.95 6.30
C ILE A 144 10.15 -8.13 6.43
N CYS A 145 10.96 -7.08 6.24
CA CYS A 145 12.42 -7.20 6.21
C CYS A 145 13.16 -6.58 7.39
N TRP A 146 12.48 -5.72 8.16
CA TRP A 146 13.02 -5.11 9.37
C TRP A 146 12.07 -5.27 10.55
N GLY A 147 10.76 -5.32 10.28
CA GLY A 147 9.74 -5.75 11.23
C GLY A 147 9.62 -7.27 11.32
N SER A 148 8.62 -7.70 12.08
CA SER A 148 8.26 -9.10 12.31
C SER A 148 6.91 -9.47 11.69
N ASP A 149 6.36 -8.61 10.83
CA ASP A 149 5.06 -8.80 10.22
C ASP A 149 5.12 -9.89 9.15
N LYS A 150 4.07 -10.71 9.06
CA LYS A 150 3.88 -11.66 7.96
C LYS A 150 3.49 -10.91 6.68
N PRO A 151 3.80 -11.44 5.47
CA PRO A 151 3.44 -10.81 4.20
C PRO A 151 1.97 -10.39 4.11
N ARG A 152 1.06 -11.28 4.52
CA ARG A 152 -0.38 -10.98 4.54
C ARG A 152 -0.76 -9.81 5.45
N GLN A 153 -0.15 -9.70 6.64
CA GLN A 153 -0.41 -8.59 7.56
C GLN A 153 0.03 -7.26 6.97
N ALA A 154 1.19 -7.25 6.29
CA ALA A 154 1.66 -6.07 5.59
C ALA A 154 0.77 -5.71 4.39
N ALA A 155 0.29 -6.71 3.64
CA ALA A 155 -0.68 -6.49 2.56
C ALA A 155 -2.01 -5.89 3.08
N ASP A 156 -2.50 -6.38 4.23
CA ASP A 156 -3.67 -5.79 4.87
C ASP A 156 -3.42 -4.34 5.31
N GLY A 157 -2.21 -4.03 5.81
CA GLY A 157 -1.79 -2.67 6.10
C GLY A 157 -1.81 -1.75 4.88
N VAL A 158 -1.33 -2.24 3.73
CA VAL A 158 -1.41 -1.51 2.45
C VAL A 158 -2.87 -1.28 2.03
N LYS A 159 -3.73 -2.29 2.21
CA LYS A 159 -5.17 -2.18 1.91
C LYS A 159 -5.86 -1.13 2.79
N GLU A 160 -5.56 -1.10 4.10
CA GLU A 160 -6.13 -0.08 4.99
C GLU A 160 -5.62 1.33 4.65
N ILE A 161 -4.37 1.48 4.20
CA ILE A 161 -3.86 2.77 3.67
C ILE A 161 -4.67 3.23 2.45
N ALA A 162 -4.86 2.34 1.47
CA ALA A 162 -5.62 2.66 0.27
C ALA A 162 -7.07 3.04 0.62
N LYS A 163 -7.70 2.30 1.54
CA LYS A 163 -9.03 2.60 2.04
C LYS A 163 -9.09 3.95 2.75
N LYS A 164 -8.14 4.26 3.63
CA LYS A 164 -8.05 5.56 4.32
C LYS A 164 -7.92 6.72 3.34
N LEU A 165 -7.04 6.59 2.34
CA LEU A 165 -6.87 7.59 1.28
C LEU A 165 -8.16 7.78 0.49
N ASN A 166 -8.85 6.69 0.13
CA ASN A 166 -10.13 6.74 -0.58
C ASN A 166 -11.24 7.38 0.26
N THR A 167 -11.22 7.19 1.59
CA THR A 167 -12.16 7.87 2.50
C THR A 167 -11.90 9.38 2.56
N ILE A 168 -10.63 9.80 2.61
CA ILE A 168 -10.26 11.23 2.67
C ILE A 168 -10.48 11.92 1.32
N TYR A 169 -10.11 11.24 0.22
CA TYR A 169 -10.21 11.75 -1.14
C TYR A 169 -10.93 10.76 -2.08
N PRO A 170 -12.28 10.71 -2.05
CA PRO A 170 -13.06 9.73 -2.84
C PRO A 170 -12.93 9.86 -4.37
N GLN A 171 -12.39 10.99 -4.86
CA GLN A 171 -12.19 11.28 -6.28
C GLN A 171 -10.74 11.05 -6.74
N THR A 172 -9.83 10.73 -5.83
CA THR A 172 -8.41 10.50 -6.16
C THR A 172 -8.22 9.08 -6.66
N GLU A 173 -7.53 8.91 -7.79
CA GLU A 173 -7.10 7.59 -8.26
C GLU A 173 -5.91 7.10 -7.43
N ILE A 174 -6.01 5.91 -6.85
CA ILE A 174 -4.97 5.34 -5.97
C ILE A 174 -4.23 4.24 -6.72
N LEU A 175 -2.95 4.49 -7.00
CA LEU A 175 -2.02 3.50 -7.55
C LEU A 175 -1.19 2.87 -6.42
N VAL A 176 -1.45 1.59 -6.15
CA VAL A 176 -0.63 0.80 -5.23
C VAL A 176 0.45 0.08 -6.03
N LEU A 177 1.71 0.38 -5.74
CA LEU A 177 2.85 -0.28 -6.36
C LEU A 177 3.21 -1.55 -5.59
N GLY A 178 3.39 -2.65 -6.32
CA GLY A 178 3.98 -3.87 -5.76
C GLY A 178 5.38 -3.60 -5.25
N LEU A 179 5.76 -4.24 -4.14
CA LEU A 179 7.08 -4.13 -3.57
C LEU A 179 8.15 -4.56 -4.57
N LEU A 180 9.18 -3.72 -4.68
CA LEU A 180 10.33 -3.98 -5.54
C LEU A 180 11.16 -5.16 -5.01
N PRO A 181 11.81 -5.93 -5.91
CA PRO A 181 12.80 -6.92 -5.53
C PRO A 181 13.86 -6.37 -4.58
N ARG A 182 14.25 -7.19 -3.60
CA ARG A 182 15.41 -6.92 -2.75
C ARG A 182 16.13 -8.21 -2.41
N ARG A 183 17.42 -8.07 -2.04
CA ARG A 183 18.40 -9.16 -1.90
C ARG A 183 18.77 -9.76 -3.27
N ARG A 184 20.04 -10.12 -3.41
CA ARG A 184 20.62 -10.60 -4.67
C ARG A 184 20.10 -11.99 -5.04
N GLU A 185 20.13 -12.91 -4.08
CA GLU A 185 19.79 -14.30 -4.32
C GLU A 185 18.26 -14.53 -4.37
N LEU A 186 17.80 -15.22 -5.40
CA LEU A 186 16.38 -15.55 -5.59
C LEU A 186 15.81 -16.43 -4.47
N THR A 187 16.66 -17.23 -3.84
CA THR A 187 16.29 -18.15 -2.76
C THR A 187 16.14 -17.47 -1.40
N HIS A 188 16.56 -16.20 -1.26
CA HIS A 188 16.51 -15.48 0.00
C HIS A 188 15.04 -15.37 0.49
N PRO A 189 14.72 -15.67 1.77
CA PRO A 189 13.35 -15.68 2.28
C PRO A 189 12.54 -14.42 1.97
N HIS A 190 13.15 -13.24 2.09
CA HIS A 190 12.53 -11.96 1.72
C HIS A 190 12.01 -11.89 0.27
N ARG A 191 12.61 -12.62 -0.69
CA ARG A 191 12.08 -12.66 -2.08
C ARG A 191 10.72 -13.34 -2.13
N LYS A 192 10.56 -14.45 -1.39
CA LYS A 192 9.28 -15.17 -1.27
C LYS A 192 8.23 -14.32 -0.58
N GLN A 193 8.59 -13.69 0.54
CA GLN A 193 7.71 -12.79 1.29
C GLN A 193 7.22 -11.60 0.45
N ILE A 194 8.08 -11.03 -0.41
CA ILE A 194 7.68 -9.96 -1.34
C ILE A 194 6.68 -10.45 -2.37
N ILE A 195 6.89 -11.63 -2.94
CA ILE A 195 5.97 -12.22 -3.92
C ILE A 195 4.60 -12.46 -3.27
N GLU A 196 4.59 -13.01 -2.06
CA GLU A 196 3.35 -13.26 -1.28
C GLU A 196 2.63 -11.95 -0.91
N LEU A 197 3.37 -10.89 -0.58
CA LEU A 197 2.76 -9.60 -0.28
C LEU A 197 2.14 -8.96 -1.54
N ASN A 198 2.75 -9.15 -2.71
CA ASN A 198 2.29 -8.58 -3.98
C ASN A 198 1.15 -9.37 -4.65
N SER A 199 0.80 -10.57 -4.16
CA SER A 199 -0.19 -11.47 -4.79
C SER A 199 -1.62 -11.14 -4.42
#